data_AF-A0A552ZJZ6-F1
#
_entry.id   AF-A0A552ZJZ6-F1
#
_cell.length_a   1.000
_cell.length_b   1.000
_cell.length_c   1.000
_cell.angle_alpha   90.00
_cell.angle_beta   90.00
_cell.angle_gamma   90.00
#
_symmetry.space_group_name_H-M   'P 1'
#
loop_
_entity.id
_entity.type
_entity.pdbx_description
1 polymer ?
#
loop_
_entity_poly.entity_id
_entity_poly.type
_entity_poly.pdbx_seq_one_letter_code
_entity_poly.pdbx_strand_id
1 'polypeptide(L)'
;MRSTRRLFTGQWPILVVGLSLLAAFVLVAAGYWRRGALVIGIGVGMASALRLALPEDRVGLLAVRSRSVDVATTATVSAIMLYIAWTIDPLGTS
;
A
#
# COMPACT_ATOMS: atom_id res chain seq x y z
N MET A 1 -20.00 -8.43 18.78
CA MET A 1 -19.99 -7.04 18.23
C MET A 1 -18.91 -6.11 18.79
N ARG A 2 -18.22 -6.39 19.92
CA ARG A 2 -17.14 -5.52 20.45
C ARG A 2 -15.81 -5.58 19.68
N SER A 3 -15.58 -6.65 18.91
CA SER A 3 -14.34 -6.86 18.14
C SER A 3 -14.19 -5.89 16.97
N THR A 4 -15.29 -5.60 16.27
CA THR A 4 -15.31 -4.75 15.06
C THR A 4 -14.83 -3.32 15.35
N ARG A 5 -15.26 -2.71 16.46
CA ARG A 5 -14.83 -1.34 16.80
C ARG A 5 -13.32 -1.23 17.03
N ARG A 6 -12.68 -2.23 17.65
CA ARG A 6 -11.22 -2.20 17.90
C ARG A 6 -10.40 -2.34 16.61
N LEU A 7 -10.91 -3.05 15.61
CA LEU A 7 -10.32 -3.08 14.26
C LEU A 7 -10.38 -1.67 13.63
N PHE A 8 -11.50 -0.98 13.75
CA PHE A 8 -11.64 0.37 13.19
C PHE A 8 -10.83 1.45 13.91
N THR A 9 -10.78 1.48 15.25
CA THR A 9 -10.04 2.53 15.96
C THR A 9 -8.54 2.28 16.06
N GLY A 10 -8.08 1.02 16.04
CA GLY A 10 -6.66 0.67 16.18
C GLY A 10 -5.98 0.18 14.90
N GLN A 11 -6.74 -0.32 13.91
CA GLN A 11 -6.21 -0.89 12.67
C GLN A 11 -6.63 -0.12 11.41
N TRP A 12 -7.09 1.13 11.57
CA TRP A 12 -7.43 2.00 10.44
C TRP A 12 -6.33 2.06 9.36
N PRO A 13 -5.01 2.04 9.65
CA PRO A 13 -3.98 2.07 8.61
C PRO A 13 -4.04 0.81 7.73
N ILE A 14 -4.24 -0.36 8.35
CA ILE A 14 -4.38 -1.64 7.65
C ILE A 14 -5.66 -1.67 6.82
N LEU A 15 -6.76 -1.15 7.36
CA LEU A 15 -8.04 -1.10 6.64
C LEU A 15 -7.95 -0.21 5.40
N VAL A 16 -7.33 0.96 5.51
CA VAL A 16 -7.15 1.88 4.37
C VAL A 16 -6.29 1.25 3.28
N VAL A 17 -5.14 0.67 3.64
CA VAL A 17 -4.27 -0.02 2.67
C VAL A 17 -4.98 -1.22 2.05
N GLY A 18 -5.66 -2.04 2.85
CA GLY A 18 -6.42 -3.20 2.37
C GLY A 18 -7.55 -2.84 1.41
N LEU A 19 -8.32 -1.78 1.71
CA LEU A 19 -9.37 -1.29 0.82
C LEU A 19 -8.82 -0.73 -0.49
N SER A 20 -7.68 -0.02 -0.44
CA SER A 20 -7.03 0.48 -1.66
C SER A 20 -6.57 -0.66 -2.58
N LEU A 21 -5.98 -1.73 -2.02
CA LEU A 21 -5.60 -2.94 -2.76
C LEU A 21 -6.82 -3.66 -3.35
N LEU A 22 -7.90 -3.79 -2.58
CA LEU A 22 -9.14 -4.40 -3.06
C LEU A 22 -9.70 -3.63 -4.26
N ALA A 23 -9.76 -2.30 -4.19
CA ALA A 23 -10.19 -1.46 -5.31
C ALA A 23 -9.28 -1.63 -6.54
N ALA A 24 -7.97 -1.75 -6.31
CA ALA A 24 -7.01 -1.99 -7.38
C ALA A 24 -7.25 -3.33 -8.08
N PHE A 25 -7.49 -4.41 -7.33
CA PHE A 25 -7.79 -5.72 -7.89
C PHE A 25 -9.10 -5.72 -8.67
N VAL A 26 -10.13 -5.01 -8.20
CA VAL A 26 -11.38 -4.85 -8.95
C VAL A 26 -11.12 -4.16 -10.30
N LEU A 27 -10.30 -3.11 -10.33
CA LEU A 27 -9.93 -2.43 -11.57
C LEU A 27 -9.16 -3.34 -12.52
N VAL A 28 -8.20 -4.12 -12.01
CA VAL A 28 -7.46 -5.10 -12.82
C VAL A 28 -8.38 -6.17 -13.38
N ALA A 29 -9.27 -6.73 -12.54
CA ALA A 29 -10.25 -7.74 -12.96
C ALA A 29 -11.24 -7.21 -14.00
N ALA A 30 -11.58 -5.92 -13.94
CA ALA A 30 -12.42 -5.23 -14.92
C ALA A 30 -11.66 -4.79 -16.19
N GLY A 31 -10.39 -5.18 -16.36
CA GLY A 31 -9.58 -4.87 -17.55
C GLY A 31 -8.91 -3.49 -17.54
N TYR A 32 -9.09 -2.70 -16.48
CA TYR A 32 -8.44 -1.39 -16.34
C TYR A 32 -7.01 -1.50 -15.80
N TRP A 33 -6.14 -2.20 -16.54
CA TRP A 33 -4.77 -2.53 -16.14
C TRP A 33 -3.96 -1.33 -15.65
N ARG A 34 -3.98 -0.21 -16.40
CA ARG A 34 -3.28 1.02 -16.02
C ARG A 34 -3.78 1.61 -14.70
N ARG A 35 -5.10 1.72 -14.55
CA ARG A 35 -5.72 2.29 -13.35
C ARG A 35 -5.50 1.37 -12.14
N GLY A 36 -5.61 0.05 -12.35
CA GLY A 36 -5.30 -0.95 -11.35
C GLY A 36 -3.86 -0.83 -10.84
N ALA A 37 -2.87 -0.80 -11.74
CA ALA A 37 -1.46 -0.65 -11.38
C ALA A 37 -1.17 0.67 -10.65
N LEU A 38 -1.78 1.79 -11.09
CA LEU A 38 -1.68 3.08 -10.39
C LEU A 38 -2.20 2.96 -8.96
N VAL A 39 -3.38 2.36 -8.76
CA VAL A 39 -4.02 2.24 -7.45
C VAL A 39 -3.21 1.30 -6.53
N ILE A 40 -2.61 0.23 -7.07
CA ILE A 40 -1.65 -0.60 -6.31
C ILE A 40 -0.46 0.24 -5.85
N GLY A 41 0.15 1.00 -6.76
CA GLY A 41 1.31 1.85 -6.44
C GLY A 41 1.01 2.89 -5.36
N ILE A 42 -0.14 3.55 -5.44
CA ILE A 42 -0.60 4.53 -4.44
C ILE A 42 -0.88 3.84 -3.10
N GLY A 43 -1.58 2.69 -3.10
CA GLY A 43 -1.93 1.95 -1.88
C GLY A 43 -0.69 1.50 -1.10
N VAL A 44 0.32 0.98 -1.81
CA VAL A 44 1.60 0.59 -1.20
C VAL A 44 2.40 1.81 -0.72
N GLY A 45 2.40 2.91 -1.48
CA GLY A 45 3.03 4.16 -1.07
C GLY A 45 2.40 4.75 0.20
N MET A 46 1.07 4.64 0.32
CA MET A 46 0.33 5.03 1.52
C MET A 46 0.74 4.19 2.73
N ALA A 47 0.97 2.88 2.56
CA ALA A 47 1.49 2.02 3.63
C ALA A 47 2.84 2.49 4.15
N SER A 48 3.76 2.87 3.25
CA SER A 48 5.08 3.42 3.59
C SER A 48 4.96 4.77 4.35
N ALA A 49 4.09 5.67 3.87
CA ALA A 49 3.83 6.95 4.52
C ALA A 49 3.22 6.80 5.92
N LEU A 50 2.25 5.88 6.08
CA LEU A 50 1.68 5.54 7.38
C LEU A 50 2.75 4.99 8.33
N ARG A 51 3.67 4.16 7.83
CA ARG A 51 4.80 3.64 8.59
C ARG A 51 5.74 4.74 9.09
N LEU A 52 5.96 5.79 8.30
CA LEU A 52 6.74 6.98 8.66
C LEU A 52 6.01 7.92 9.62
N ALA A 53 4.68 7.90 9.66
CA ALA A 53 3.89 8.72 10.57
C ALA A 53 3.73 8.09 11.97
N LEU A 54 3.78 6.75 12.10
CA LEU A 54 3.58 6.05 13.38
C LEU A 54 4.90 5.90 14.18
N PRO A 55 4.96 6.32 15.46
CA PRO A 55 6.15 6.21 16.31
C PRO A 55 6.54 4.74 16.57
N GLU A 56 7.85 4.49 16.61
CA GLU A 56 8.42 3.18 16.92
C GLU A 56 9.12 3.21 18.27
N ASP A 57 8.34 3.15 19.34
CA ASP A 57 8.93 3.07 20.66
C ASP A 57 9.53 1.68 20.90
N ARG A 58 10.88 1.69 20.93
CA ARG A 58 11.84 0.66 21.38
C ARG A 58 12.09 -0.51 20.43
N VAL A 59 13.26 -0.49 19.79
CA VAL A 59 13.84 -1.68 19.15
C VAL A 59 15.29 -1.87 19.63
N GLY A 60 15.42 -2.31 20.88
CA GLY A 60 16.60 -3.07 21.32
C GLY A 60 16.54 -4.49 20.75
N LEU A 61 17.66 -4.98 20.23
CA LEU A 61 17.95 -6.36 19.77
C LEU A 61 17.23 -6.93 18.53
N LEU A 62 16.14 -6.34 18.00
CA LEU A 62 15.48 -6.77 16.74
C LEU A 62 15.84 -5.88 15.52
N ALA A 63 17.07 -5.38 15.46
CA ALA A 63 17.54 -4.39 14.47
C ALA A 63 17.63 -4.89 13.00
N VAL A 64 17.27 -6.15 12.70
CA VAL A 64 17.40 -6.75 11.35
C VAL A 64 16.30 -6.26 10.40
N ARG A 65 15.09 -5.99 10.90
CA ARG A 65 13.98 -5.41 10.13
C ARG A 65 13.57 -4.07 10.74
N SER A 66 14.48 -3.10 10.65
CA SER A 66 14.22 -1.72 11.09
C SER A 66 13.09 -1.09 10.26
N ARG A 67 12.44 -0.05 10.82
CA ARG A 67 11.54 0.85 10.09
C ARG A 67 12.03 1.18 8.70
N SER A 68 13.32 1.51 8.65
CA SER A 68 13.97 2.03 7.46
C SER A 68 13.98 0.99 6.36
N VAL A 69 14.24 -0.28 6.68
CA VAL A 69 14.18 -1.37 5.72
C VAL A 69 12.74 -1.57 5.23
N ASP A 70 11.76 -1.59 6.13
CA ASP A 70 10.35 -1.80 5.78
C ASP A 70 9.79 -0.66 4.90
N VAL A 71 10.10 0.60 5.27
CA VAL A 71 9.79 1.80 4.49
C VAL A 71 10.49 1.79 3.14
N ALA A 72 11.79 1.45 3.09
CA ALA A 72 12.54 1.40 1.84
C ALA A 72 12.00 0.32 0.90
N THR A 73 11.69 -0.87 1.40
CA THR A 73 11.10 -1.96 0.60
C THR A 73 9.71 -1.56 0.08
N THR A 74 8.83 -1.06 0.95
CA THR A 74 7.48 -0.64 0.53
C THR A 74 7.51 0.56 -0.42
N ALA A 75 8.38 1.54 -0.20
CA ALA A 75 8.58 2.66 -1.12
C ALA A 75 9.12 2.20 -2.48
N THR A 76 10.05 1.24 -2.49
CA THR A 76 10.59 0.66 -3.72
C THR A 76 9.49 -0.06 -4.52
N VAL A 77 8.67 -0.88 -3.86
CA VAL A 77 7.54 -1.55 -4.51
C VAL A 77 6.54 -0.53 -5.06
N SER A 78 6.23 0.53 -4.29
CA SER A 78 5.36 1.61 -4.75
C SER A 78 5.92 2.28 -6.01
N ALA A 79 7.22 2.64 -6.01
CA ALA A 79 7.88 3.25 -7.15
C ALA A 79 7.84 2.35 -8.39
N ILE A 80 8.13 1.05 -8.23
CA ILE A 80 8.05 0.06 -9.32
C ILE A 80 6.64 -0.01 -9.90
N MET A 81 5.61 -0.04 -9.05
CA MET A 81 4.22 -0.10 -9.52
C MET A 81 3.78 1.17 -10.24
N LEU A 82 4.17 2.34 -9.73
CA LEU A 82 3.91 3.62 -10.39
C LEU A 82 4.64 3.70 -11.74
N TYR A 83 5.88 3.20 -11.81
CA TYR A 83 6.63 3.10 -13.05
C TYR A 83 5.92 2.18 -14.06
N ILE A 84 5.53 0.98 -13.66
CA ILE A 84 4.76 0.05 -14.52
C ILE A 84 3.49 0.73 -15.01
N ALA A 85 2.74 1.37 -14.13
CA ALA A 85 1.51 2.05 -14.50
C ALA A 85 1.75 3.22 -15.48
N TRP A 86 2.91 3.88 -15.38
CA TRP A 86 3.34 4.91 -16.32
C TRP A 86 3.75 4.33 -17.68
N THR A 87 4.30 3.11 -17.73
CA THR A 87 4.64 2.43 -18.99
C THR A 87 3.42 1.89 -19.76
N ILE A 88 2.25 1.79 -19.12
CA ILE A 88 1.03 1.35 -19.79
C ILE A 88 0.39 2.53 -20.53
N ASP A 89 0.20 2.38 -21.83
CA ASP A 89 -0.41 3.41 -22.66
C ASP A 89 -1.84 3.77 -22.19
N PRO A 90 -2.21 5.06 -22.23
CA PRO A 90 -3.54 5.51 -21.83
C PRO A 90 -4.65 5.01 -22.77
N LEU A 91 -4.28 4.56 -23.98
CA LEU A 91 -5.18 4.06 -25.03
C LEU A 91 -5.41 2.54 -24.96
N GLY A 92 -4.76 1.84 -24.02
CA GLY A 92 -4.91 0.39 -23.82
C GLY A 92 -6.16 0.04 -23.00
N THR A 93 -7.34 0.27 -23.57
CA THR A 93 -8.60 -0.36 -23.15
C THR A 93 -9.33 -0.84 -24.40
N SER A 94 -9.56 -2.14 -24.50
CA SER A 94 -10.66 -2.69 -25.31
C SER A 94 -12.00 -2.28 -24.69
#